data_AF-A0A1D6MW98-F1
#
_entry.id   AF-A0A1D6MW98-F1
#
_cell.length_a   1.000
_cell.length_b   1.000
_cell.length_c   1.000
_cell.angle_alpha   90.00
_cell.angle_beta   90.00
_cell.angle_gamma   90.00
#
_symmetry.space_group_name_H-M   'P 1'
#
loop_
_entity.id
_entity.type
_entity.pdbx_description
1 polymer ?
#
loop_
_entity_poly.entity_id
_entity_poly.type
_entity_poly.pdbx_seq_one_letter_code
_entity_poly.pdbx_strand_id
1 'polypeptide(L)'
;MRKNQYEEILFICEDDMFELDVLLESVSVTIKRVGELVESMEGNSLKPDSSIHLNEHLTSLNMRCIEWLYGDHGLDVVDVLQKNAGVTLPVILTRLKQKQEEWSMCQSDFNKVWAEVYSKNYRKSLDYRSFYSKQQDTRI
;
A
#
# COMPACT_ATOMS: atom_id res chain seq x y z
N MET A 1 -22.60 -12.74 -17.95
CA MET A 1 -22.85 -13.38 -16.64
C MET A 1 -23.14 -12.28 -15.63
N ARG A 2 -24.32 -12.22 -15.01
CA ARG A 2 -24.55 -11.31 -13.88
C ARG A 2 -23.90 -11.96 -12.65
N LYS A 3 -22.88 -11.31 -12.09
CA LYS A 3 -22.18 -11.77 -10.89
C LYS A 3 -23.19 -11.85 -9.73
N ASN A 4 -23.09 -12.92 -8.95
CA ASN A 4 -23.87 -13.06 -7.72
C ASN A 4 -23.44 -11.93 -6.76
N GLN A 5 -24.36 -11.25 -6.08
CA GLN A 5 -24.03 -10.17 -5.13
C GLN A 5 -22.98 -10.61 -4.09
N TYR A 6 -22.98 -11.89 -3.72
CA TYR A 6 -22.01 -12.46 -2.78
C TYR A 6 -20.63 -12.63 -3.42
N GLU A 7 -20.55 -12.94 -4.72
CA GLU A 7 -19.28 -12.91 -5.45
C GLU A 7 -18.74 -11.49 -5.56
N GLU A 8 -19.61 -10.51 -5.86
CA GLU A 8 -19.18 -9.11 -5.97
C GLU A 8 -18.60 -8.59 -4.66
N ILE A 9 -19.21 -8.91 -3.52
CA ILE A 9 -18.66 -8.59 -2.19
C ILE A 9 -17.31 -9.28 -1.95
N LEU A 10 -17.15 -10.55 -2.37
CA LEU A 10 -15.87 -11.25 -2.24
C LEU A 10 -14.79 -10.61 -3.14
N PHE A 11 -15.14 -10.22 -4.37
CA PHE A 11 -14.21 -9.53 -5.27
C PHE A 11 -13.75 -8.20 -4.68
N ILE A 12 -14.66 -7.37 -4.15
CA ILE A 12 -14.31 -6.11 -3.50
C ILE A 12 -13.39 -6.37 -2.30
N CYS A 13 -13.71 -7.38 -1.48
CA CYS A 13 -12.89 -7.77 -0.34
C CYS A 13 -11.48 -8.22 -0.75
N GLU A 14 -11.34 -8.95 -1.86
CA GLU A 14 -10.05 -9.41 -2.38
C GLU A 14 -9.24 -8.24 -2.97
N ASP A 15 -9.88 -7.33 -3.72
CA ASP A 15 -9.24 -6.14 -4.26
C ASP A 15 -8.73 -5.22 -3.13
N ASP A 16 -9.56 -4.94 -2.11
CA ASP A 16 -9.17 -4.12 -0.95
C ASP A 16 -7.96 -4.73 -0.21
N MET A 17 -7.95 -6.06 -0.04
CA MET A 17 -6.84 -6.77 0.61
C MET A 17 -5.56 -6.65 -0.21
N PHE A 18 -5.66 -6.84 -1.52
CA PHE A 18 -4.52 -6.71 -2.42
C PHE A 18 -3.97 -5.28 -2.46
N GLU A 19 -4.83 -4.26 -2.50
CA GLU A 19 -4.39 -2.86 -2.48
C GLU A 19 -3.62 -2.54 -1.21
N LEU A 20 -4.10 -2.98 -0.03
CA LEU A 20 -3.38 -2.76 1.23
C LEU A 20 -2.02 -3.46 1.25
N ASP A 21 -1.95 -4.70 0.76
CA ASP A 21 -0.69 -5.46 0.71
C ASP A 21 0.33 -4.79 -0.22
N VAL A 22 -0.11 -4.31 -1.39
CA VAL A 22 0.75 -3.57 -2.33
C VAL A 22 1.28 -2.28 -1.71
N LEU A 23 0.45 -1.55 -0.95
CA LEU A 23 0.85 -0.33 -0.27
C LEU A 23 1.87 -0.61 0.85
N LEU A 24 1.64 -1.66 1.65
CA LEU A 24 2.57 -2.08 2.70
C LEU A 24 3.92 -2.52 2.14
N GLU A 25 3.91 -3.30 1.07
CA GLU A 25 5.14 -3.73 0.39
C GLU A 25 5.89 -2.53 -0.22
N SER A 26 5.17 -1.59 -0.85
CA SER A 26 5.75 -0.37 -1.41
C SER A 26 6.45 0.48 -0.35
N VAL A 27 5.81 0.66 0.82
CA VAL A 27 6.44 1.35 1.95
C VAL A 27 7.63 0.57 2.50
N SER A 28 7.53 -0.75 2.64
CA SER A 28 8.61 -1.62 3.13
C SER A 28 9.87 -1.51 2.26
N VAL A 29 9.70 -1.62 0.94
CA VAL A 29 10.79 -1.45 -0.04
C VAL A 29 11.37 -0.04 0.02
N THR A 30 10.52 0.98 0.14
CA THR A 30 10.95 2.38 0.26
C THR A 30 11.78 2.59 1.53
N ILE A 31 11.35 2.07 2.69
CA ILE A 31 12.09 2.14 3.96
C ILE A 31 13.46 1.51 3.82
N LYS A 32 13.54 0.32 3.22
CA LYS A 32 14.82 -0.38 3.02
C LYS A 32 15.77 0.47 2.18
N ARG A 33 15.31 0.99 1.04
CA ARG A 33 16.14 1.81 0.13
C ARG A 33 16.56 3.14 0.75
N VAL A 34 15.65 3.81 1.46
CA VAL A 34 15.95 5.04 2.18
C VAL A 34 16.94 4.77 3.32
N GLY A 35 16.78 3.66 4.06
CA GLY A 35 17.70 3.24 5.11
C GLY A 35 19.12 2.96 4.60
N GLU A 36 19.24 2.18 3.52
CA GLU A 36 20.51 1.92 2.84
C GLU A 36 21.18 3.23 2.39
N LEU A 37 20.39 4.19 1.89
CA LEU A 37 20.90 5.48 1.46
C LEU A 37 21.40 6.32 2.65
N VAL A 38 20.65 6.38 3.75
CA VAL A 38 21.07 7.09 4.97
C VAL A 38 22.37 6.51 5.53
N GLU A 39 22.48 5.18 5.62
CA GLU A 39 23.70 4.52 6.09
C GLU A 39 24.89 4.81 5.16
N SER A 40 24.68 4.83 3.84
CA SER A 40 25.74 5.16 2.87
C SER A 40 26.24 6.60 2.97
N MET A 41 25.39 7.52 3.44
CA MET A 41 25.73 8.93 3.65
C MET A 41 26.52 9.13 4.95
N GLU A 42 26.16 8.44 6.03
CA GLU A 42 26.87 8.49 7.31
C GLU A 42 28.25 7.80 7.23
N GLY A 43 28.36 6.75 6.40
CA GLY A 43 29.54 5.90 6.25
C GLY A 43 30.72 6.48 5.44
N ASN A 44 30.80 7.79 5.20
CA ASN A 44 31.96 8.45 4.54
C ASN A 44 32.19 8.19 3.03
N SER A 45 31.21 7.70 2.25
CA SER A 45 31.43 7.52 0.79
C SER A 45 30.95 8.68 -0.10
N LEU A 46 30.10 9.58 0.41
CA LEU A 46 29.51 10.67 -0.36
C LEU A 46 29.98 12.01 0.21
N LYS A 47 30.74 12.76 -0.59
CA LYS A 47 31.19 14.09 -0.17
C LYS A 47 29.96 14.96 0.10
N PRO A 48 29.99 15.84 1.12
CA PRO A 48 28.84 16.70 1.48
C PRO A 48 28.38 17.62 0.34
N ASP A 49 29.20 17.79 -0.70
CA ASP A 49 28.94 18.61 -1.89
C ASP A 49 28.59 17.81 -3.17
N SER A 50 28.72 16.48 -3.15
CA SER A 50 28.27 15.70 -4.31
C SER A 50 26.77 15.51 -4.19
N SER A 51 26.01 16.36 -4.89
CA SER A 51 24.59 16.18 -5.21
C SER A 51 24.28 14.69 -5.32
N ILE A 52 23.77 14.09 -4.26
CA ILE A 52 23.46 12.67 -4.24
C ILE A 52 22.45 12.45 -5.34
N HIS A 53 22.81 11.64 -6.33
CA HIS A 53 21.89 11.29 -7.40
C HIS A 53 20.83 10.37 -6.81
N LEU A 54 19.83 10.97 -6.15
CA LEU A 54 18.69 10.27 -5.58
C LEU A 54 18.04 9.35 -6.61
N ASN A 55 18.07 9.72 -7.89
CA ASN A 55 17.56 8.91 -9.00
C ASN A 55 18.32 7.59 -9.22
N GLU A 56 19.57 7.48 -8.77
CA GLU A 56 20.34 6.21 -8.86
C GLU A 56 20.01 5.25 -7.72
N HIS A 57 19.56 5.78 -6.58
CA HIS A 57 19.29 4.98 -5.36
C HIS A 57 17.80 4.73 -5.12
N LEU A 58 16.96 5.73 -5.42
CA LEU A 58 15.51 5.70 -5.27
C LEU A 58 14.85 5.60 -6.63
N THR A 59 14.01 4.58 -6.80
CA THR A 59 13.19 4.42 -8.00
C THR A 59 12.04 5.43 -8.02
N SER A 60 11.41 5.62 -9.18
CA SER A 60 10.20 6.44 -9.30
C SER A 60 9.06 5.96 -8.39
N LEU A 61 8.98 4.64 -8.13
CA LEU A 61 8.01 4.08 -7.19
C LEU A 61 8.28 4.52 -5.76
N ASN A 62 9.54 4.54 -5.33
CA ASN A 62 9.91 5.00 -4.00
C ASN A 62 9.58 6.49 -3.83
N MET A 63 9.87 7.30 -4.84
CA MET A 63 9.55 8.73 -4.84
C MET A 63 8.04 8.97 -4.76
N ARG A 64 7.25 8.19 -5.50
CA ARG A 64 5.79 8.27 -5.45
C ARG A 64 5.23 7.78 -4.11
N CYS A 65 5.86 6.80 -3.48
CA CYS A 65 5.50 6.36 -2.12
C CYS A 65 5.72 7.47 -1.08
N ILE A 66 6.81 8.23 -1.22
CA ILE A 66 7.10 9.39 -0.36
C ILE A 66 6.10 10.52 -0.63
N GLU A 67 5.82 10.83 -1.90
CA GLU A 67 4.81 11.83 -2.27
C GLU A 67 3.45 11.48 -1.64
N TRP A 68 3.03 10.23 -1.79
CA TRP A 68 1.75 9.76 -1.25
C TRP A 68 1.69 9.78 0.28
N LEU A 69 2.79 9.50 0.98
CA LEU A 69 2.87 9.58 2.44
C LEU A 69 2.53 10.98 3.00
N TYR A 70 2.86 12.04 2.25
CA TYR A 70 2.65 13.43 2.64
C TYR A 70 1.42 14.07 1.98
N GLY A 71 0.70 13.32 1.13
CA GLY A 71 -0.53 13.78 0.50
C GLY A 71 -0.36 15.07 -0.29
N ASP A 72 -1.14 16.10 0.04
CA ASP A 72 -1.12 17.41 -0.63
C ASP A 72 0.26 18.11 -0.57
N HIS A 73 1.06 17.80 0.45
CA HIS A 73 2.42 18.33 0.62
C HIS A 73 3.52 17.41 0.04
N GLY A 74 3.13 16.33 -0.64
CA GLY A 74 4.04 15.34 -1.19
C GLY A 74 5.06 15.91 -2.15
N LEU A 75 4.62 16.76 -3.08
CA LEU A 75 5.50 17.39 -4.07
C LEU A 75 6.50 18.33 -3.40
N ASP A 76 6.08 19.12 -2.42
CA ASP A 76 6.97 20.02 -1.68
C ASP A 76 8.05 19.24 -0.93
N VAL A 77 7.69 18.12 -0.30
CA VAL A 77 8.63 17.26 0.42
C VAL A 77 9.61 16.57 -0.53
N VAL A 78 9.13 16.12 -1.69
CA VAL A 78 9.99 15.55 -2.73
C VAL A 78 10.97 16.59 -3.27
N ASP A 79 10.54 17.83 -3.48
CA ASP A 79 11.41 18.94 -3.89
C ASP A 79 12.47 19.27 -2.83
N VAL A 80 12.10 19.28 -1.55
CA VAL A 80 13.04 19.50 -0.44
C VAL A 80 14.01 18.33 -0.30
N LEU A 81 13.54 17.11 -0.48
CA LEU A 81 14.36 15.90 -0.50
C LEU A 81 15.43 15.99 -1.60
N GLN A 82 15.06 16.44 -2.80
CA GLN A 82 16.00 16.63 -3.90
C GLN A 82 17.03 17.72 -3.63
N LYS A 83 16.66 18.80 -2.93
CA LYS A 83 17.56 19.91 -2.59
C LYS A 83 18.48 19.60 -1.41
N ASN A 84 17.98 18.90 -0.40
CA ASN A 84 18.66 18.65 0.87
C ASN A 84 18.44 17.20 1.33
N ALA A 85 18.99 16.25 0.58
CA ALA A 85 18.83 14.82 0.87
C ALA A 85 19.31 14.44 2.28
N GLY A 86 20.47 14.96 2.71
CA GLY A 86 21.09 14.53 3.97
C GLY A 86 20.31 14.88 5.23
N VAL A 87 19.58 16.00 5.23
CA VAL A 87 18.73 16.38 6.37
C VAL A 87 17.33 15.78 6.25
N THR A 88 16.83 15.64 5.02
CA THR A 88 15.44 15.23 4.78
C THR A 88 15.25 13.72 4.86
N LEU A 89 16.23 12.93 4.41
CA LEU A 89 16.13 11.46 4.38
C LEU A 89 15.89 10.85 5.78
N PRO A 90 16.61 11.21 6.85
CA PRO A 90 16.37 10.65 8.18
C PRO A 90 14.96 10.96 8.72
N VAL A 91 14.44 12.15 8.40
CA VAL A 91 13.09 12.57 8.79
C VAL A 91 12.04 11.74 8.06
N ILE A 92 12.19 11.59 6.74
CA ILE A 92 11.30 10.77 5.90
C ILE A 92 11.37 9.30 6.34
N LEU A 93 12.56 8.76 6.62
CA LEU A 93 12.73 7.39 7.09
C LEU A 93 11.97 7.14 8.40
N THR A 94 12.08 8.06 9.35
CA THR A 94 11.36 7.98 10.62
C THR A 94 9.85 8.00 10.38
N ARG A 95 9.38 8.87 9.47
CA ARG A 95 7.95 8.98 9.15
C ARG A 95 7.41 7.75 8.43
N LEU A 96 8.17 7.19 7.49
CA LEU A 96 7.81 5.95 6.80
C LEU A 96 7.67 4.79 7.78
N LYS A 97 8.63 4.63 8.72
CA LYS A 97 8.57 3.57 9.75
C LYS A 97 7.34 3.70 10.63
N GLN A 98 7.03 4.92 11.09
CA GLN A 98 5.79 5.17 11.85
C GLN A 98 4.55 4.79 11.04
N LYS A 99 4.48 5.18 9.77
CA LYS A 99 3.34 4.86 8.91
C LYS A 99 3.19 3.36 8.65
N GLN A 100 4.30 2.66 8.47
CA GLN A 100 4.29 1.21 8.29
C GLN A 100 3.75 0.49 9.53
N GLU A 101 4.10 0.96 10.73
CA GLU A 101 3.60 0.40 11.98
C GLU A 101 2.10 0.68 12.14
N GLU A 102 1.66 1.91 11.87
CA GLU A 102 0.23 2.26 11.84
C GLU A 102 -0.58 1.36 10.89
N TRP A 103 -0.09 1.15 9.67
CA TRP A 103 -0.80 0.30 8.70
C TRP A 103 -0.71 -1.17 9.03
N SER A 104 0.38 -1.66 9.61
CA SER A 104 0.48 -3.05 10.06
C SER A 104 -0.53 -3.35 11.17
N MET A 105 -0.74 -2.41 12.09
CA MET A 105 -1.82 -2.53 13.10
C MET A 105 -3.20 -2.55 12.43
N CYS A 106 -3.43 -1.62 11.50
CA CYS A 106 -4.70 -1.52 10.77
C CYS A 106 -4.99 -2.78 9.93
N GLN A 107 -3.97 -3.37 9.30
CA GLN A 107 -4.07 -4.62 8.55
C GLN A 107 -4.57 -5.77 9.44
N SER A 108 -4.12 -5.84 10.70
CA SER A 108 -4.62 -6.86 11.64
C SER A 108 -6.12 -6.74 11.90
N ASP A 109 -6.63 -5.51 11.99
CA ASP A 109 -8.04 -5.26 12.20
C ASP A 109 -8.86 -5.50 10.92
N PHE A 110 -8.37 -5.09 9.76
CA PHE A 110 -9.00 -5.41 8.47
C PHE A 110 -9.04 -6.91 8.19
N ASN A 111 -7.98 -7.65 8.53
CA ASN A 111 -7.95 -9.11 8.35
C ASN A 111 -9.09 -9.82 9.09
N LYS A 112 -9.52 -9.31 10.26
CA LYS A 112 -10.68 -9.86 10.99
C LYS A 112 -11.97 -9.61 10.21
N VAL A 113 -12.14 -8.39 9.70
CA VAL A 113 -13.32 -8.00 8.92
C VAL A 113 -13.39 -8.79 7.61
N TRP A 114 -12.28 -8.87 6.88
CA TRP A 114 -12.19 -9.64 5.65
C TRP A 114 -12.44 -11.12 5.87
N ALA A 115 -11.89 -11.73 6.93
CA ALA A 115 -12.20 -13.12 7.28
C ALA A 115 -13.69 -13.34 7.57
N GLU A 116 -14.33 -12.40 8.26
CA GLU A 116 -15.76 -12.46 8.53
C GLU A 116 -16.59 -12.34 7.22
N VAL A 117 -16.25 -11.37 6.36
CA VAL A 117 -16.87 -11.19 5.04
C VAL A 117 -16.69 -12.46 4.20
N TYR A 118 -15.49 -13.04 4.16
CA TYR A 118 -15.22 -14.25 3.42
C TYR A 118 -16.08 -15.40 3.93
N SER A 119 -16.12 -15.63 5.25
CA SER A 119 -16.91 -16.71 5.85
C SER A 119 -18.42 -16.61 5.56
N LYS A 120 -18.98 -15.39 5.59
CA LYS A 120 -20.41 -15.15 5.36
C LYS A 120 -20.82 -15.31 3.91
N ASN A 121 -19.94 -14.94 2.98
CA ASN A 121 -20.28 -14.83 1.56
C ASN A 121 -19.80 -16.03 0.74
N TYR A 122 -18.73 -16.73 1.14
CA TYR A 122 -18.15 -17.83 0.37
C TYR A 122 -19.14 -18.97 0.08
N ARG A 123 -19.92 -19.42 1.07
CA ARG A 123 -20.92 -20.48 0.82
C ARG A 123 -22.04 -20.01 -0.11
N LYS A 124 -22.42 -18.74 -0.03
CA LYS A 124 -23.53 -18.16 -0.82
C LYS A 124 -23.09 -17.74 -2.22
N SER A 125 -21.80 -17.46 -2.43
CA SER A 125 -21.23 -17.17 -3.74
C SER A 125 -21.26 -18.41 -4.63
N LEU A 126 -20.99 -19.59 -4.05
CA LEU A 126 -21.01 -20.89 -4.74
C LEU A 126 -22.41 -21.40 -5.11
N ASP A 127 -23.48 -20.83 -4.54
CA ASP A 127 -24.84 -21.30 -4.76
C ASP A 127 -25.48 -20.65 -6.00
N TYR A 128 -25.00 -21.03 -7.19
CA TYR A 128 -25.60 -20.62 -8.46
C TYR A 128 -26.97 -21.28 -8.69
N ARG A 129 -27.30 -22.35 -7.94
CA ARG A 129 -28.45 -23.22 -8.21
C ARG A 129 -29.76 -22.69 -7.64
N SER A 130 -29.73 -22.02 -6.48
CA SER A 130 -30.94 -21.44 -5.87
C SER A 130 -31.50 -20.23 -6.64
N PHE A 131 -30.68 -19.55 -7.46
CA PHE A 131 -31.12 -18.42 -8.27
C PHE A 131 -31.99 -18.82 -9.48
N TYR A 132 -31.76 -20.00 -10.06
CA TYR A 132 -32.58 -20.51 -11.17
C TYR A 132 -33.97 -20.98 -10.71
N SER A 133 -34.08 -21.49 -9.48
CA SER A 133 -35.36 -21.99 -8.96
C SER A 133 -36.38 -20.85 -8.74
N LYS A 134 -35.92 -19.65 -8.34
CA LYS A 134 -36.82 -18.50 -8.13
C LYS A 134 -37.30 -17.82 -9.41
N GLN A 135 -36.59 -17.97 -10.52
CA GLN A 135 -37.03 -17.42 -11.82
C GLN A 135 -38.07 -18.29 -12.54
N GLN A 136 -38.24 -19.55 -12.13
CA GLN A 136 -39.30 -20.41 -12.66
C GLN A 136 -40.64 -20.19 -11.95
N ASP A 137 -40.64 -19.79 -10.67
CA ASP A 137 -41.88 -19.48 -9.92
C ASP A 137 -42.50 -18.11 -10.26
N THR A 138 -41.82 -17.24 -11.00
CA THR A 138 -42.34 -15.91 -11.40
C THR A 138 -42.96 -15.87 -12.80
N ARG A 139 -43.22 -17.03 -13.43
CA ARG A 139 -43.89 -17.12 -14.75
C ARG A 139 -45.12 -18.03 -14.73
N ILE A 140 -46.09 -17.72 -13.86
CA ILE A 140 -47.47 -18.21 -13.97
C ILE A 140 -48.41 -17.03 -13.74
#